data_AF-A0A930RGG5-F1
#
_entry.id   AF-A0A930RGG5-F1
#
_cell.length_a   1.000
_cell.length_b   1.000
_cell.length_c   1.000
_cell.angle_alpha   90.00
_cell.angle_beta   90.00
_cell.angle_gamma   90.00
#
_symmetry.space_group_name_H-M   'P 1'
#
loop_
_entity.id
_entity.type
_entity.pdbx_description
1 polymer ?
#
loop_
_entity_poly.entity_id
_entity_poly.type
_entity_poly.pdbx_seq_one_letter_code
_entity_poly.pdbx_strand_id
1 'polypeptide(L)' 'LKRGIAVAVNFDCLNDAERRRVCDFLNGACYVLHGTARVVSSTIIFYAPKGVDVTETMAAAI' A
#
# COMPACT_ATOMS: atom_id res chain seq x y z
N LEU A 1 -7.56 -2.54 5.97
CA LEU A 1 -8.23 -3.23 4.83
C LEU A 1 -9.53 -3.94 5.21
N LYS A 2 -9.54 -5.06 5.96
CA LYS A 2 -10.77 -5.86 6.23
C LYS A 2 -11.93 -5.08 6.87
N ARG A 3 -11.64 -4.01 7.62
CA ARG A 3 -12.63 -3.10 8.22
C ARG A 3 -13.05 -1.92 7.31
N GLY A 4 -12.65 -1.93 6.03
CA GLY A 4 -12.92 -0.80 5.11
C GLY A 4 -12.06 0.44 5.38
N ILE A 5 -10.92 0.28 6.05
CA ILE A 5 -9.99 1.38 6.37
C ILE A 5 -8.75 1.29 5.49
N ALA A 6 -8.39 2.40 4.85
CA ALA A 6 -7.15 2.59 4.10
C ALA A 6 -5.95 2.76 5.04
N VAL A 7 -4.78 2.24 4.65
CA VAL A 7 -3.59 2.19 5.50
C VAL A 7 -2.35 2.52 4.68
N ALA A 8 -1.54 3.45 5.15
CA ALA A 8 -0.17 3.62 4.69
C ALA A 8 0.76 2.80 5.58
N VAL A 9 1.64 2.00 4.97
CA VAL A 9 2.61 1.17 5.68
C VAL A 9 4.00 1.67 5.34
N ASN A 10 4.75 2.09 6.36
CA ASN A 10 6.16 2.44 6.24
C ASN A 10 7.03 1.21 6.58
N PHE A 11 7.93 0.86 5.67
CA PHE A 11 8.85 -0.28 5.74
C PHE A 11 10.29 0.10 6.16
N ASP A 12 10.56 1.35 6.57
CA ASP A 12 11.90 1.86 6.92
C ASP A 12 12.62 1.00 7.99
N CYS A 13 11.86 0.43 8.93
CA CYS A 13 12.41 -0.34 10.05
C CYS A 13 12.53 -1.84 9.76
N LEU A 14 12.32 -2.28 8.51
CA LEU A 14 12.37 -3.69 8.12
C LEU A 14 13.58 -3.95 7.21
N ASN A 15 14.26 -5.06 7.43
CA ASN A 15 15.27 -5.51 6.48
C ASN A 15 14.62 -6.04 5.18
N ASP A 16 15.43 -6.28 4.14
CA ASP A 16 14.91 -6.70 2.83
C ASP A 16 14.12 -8.01 2.85
N ALA A 17 14.47 -8.96 3.73
CA ALA A 17 13.74 -10.22 3.84
C ALA A 17 12.38 -10.03 4.52
N GLU A 18 12.33 -9.25 5.60
CA GLU A 18 11.10 -8.91 6.30
C GLU A 18 10.16 -8.06 5.43
N ARG A 19 10.72 -7.03 4.77
CA ARG A 19 9.97 -6.17 3.85
C ARG A 19 9.26 -6.99 2.78
N ARG A 20 9.97 -7.95 2.14
CA ARG A 20 9.39 -8.84 1.13
C ARG A 20 8.22 -9.65 1.71
N ARG A 21 8.43 -10.32 2.86
CA ARG A 21 7.39 -11.15 3.50
C ARG A 21 6.15 -10.35 3.87
N VAL A 22 6.31 -9.16 4.45
CA VAL A 22 5.19 -8.29 4.84
C VAL A 22 4.48 -7.75 3.60
N CYS A 23 5.24 -7.34 2.58
CA CYS A 23 4.67 -6.84 1.32
C CYS A 23 3.86 -7.93 0.60
N ASP A 24 4.40 -9.16 0.49
CA ASP A 24 3.70 -10.30 -0.12
C ASP A 24 2.38 -10.61 0.61
N PHE A 25 2.41 -10.61 1.95
CA PHE A 25 1.22 -10.82 2.75
C PHE A 25 0.17 -9.72 2.52
N LEU A 26 0.58 -8.45 2.60
CA LEU A 26 -0.33 -7.31 2.41
C LEU A 26 -0.87 -7.23 0.99
N ASN A 27 -0.06 -7.54 -0.02
CA ASN A 27 -0.48 -7.60 -1.41
C ASN A 27 -1.49 -8.73 -1.64
N GLY A 28 -1.25 -9.91 -1.07
CA GLY A 28 -2.22 -11.02 -1.10
C GLY A 28 -3.53 -10.67 -0.41
N ALA A 29 -3.47 -10.07 0.79
CA ALA A 29 -4.65 -9.62 1.52
C ALA A 29 -5.43 -8.53 0.76
N CYS A 30 -4.72 -7.56 0.18
CA CYS A 30 -5.31 -6.50 -0.63
C CYS A 30 -5.99 -7.06 -1.88
N TYR A 31 -5.37 -8.04 -2.54
CA TYR A 31 -5.92 -8.71 -3.71
C TYR A 31 -7.25 -9.42 -3.40
N VAL A 32 -7.27 -10.28 -2.37
CA VAL A 32 -8.48 -11.03 -1.98
C VAL A 32 -9.61 -10.11 -1.51
N LEU A 33 -9.28 -8.95 -0.94
CA LEU A 33 -10.26 -7.96 -0.50
C LEU A 33 -10.70 -6.99 -1.61
N HIS A 34 -10.27 -7.20 -2.85
CA HIS A 34 -10.51 -6.31 -3.99
C HIS A 34 -10.10 -4.84 -3.70
N GLY A 35 -9.03 -4.67 -2.94
CA GLY A 35 -8.43 -3.36 -2.67
C GLY A 35 -7.43 -2.94 -3.73
N THR A 36 -6.81 -1.79 -3.51
CA THR A 36 -5.74 -1.23 -4.36
C THR A 36 -4.50 -0.97 -3.53
N ALA A 37 -3.34 -1.38 -4.01
CA ALA A 37 -2.04 -1.03 -3.44
C ALA A 37 -1.33 -0.03 -4.37
N ARG A 38 -0.71 0.99 -3.79
CA ARG A 38 0.07 2.01 -4.51
C ARG A 38 1.37 2.28 -3.79
N VAL A 39 2.48 2.25 -4.51
CA VAL A 39 3.76 2.71 -4.00
C VAL A 39 3.75 4.24 -4.00
N VAL A 40 3.96 4.86 -2.84
CA VAL A 40 3.94 6.33 -2.70
C VAL A 40 5.31 6.90 -2.33
N SER A 41 6.25 6.05 -1.90
CA SER A 41 7.67 6.37 -1.76
C SER A 41 8.52 5.09 -1.88
N SER A 42 9.84 5.20 -1.75
CA SER A 42 10.76 4.05 -1.71
C SER A 42 10.45 3.04 -0.60
N THR A 43 9.83 3.49 0.49
CA THR A 43 9.58 2.68 1.69
C THR A 43 8.15 2.74 2.18
N ILE A 44 7.25 3.45 1.49
CA ILE A 44 5.84 3.56 1.88
C ILE A 44 4.94 3.02 0.77
N ILE A 45 4.05 2.11 1.16
CA ILE A 45 2.98 1.59 0.32
C ILE A 45 1.64 1.97 0.94
N PHE A 46 0.77 2.53 0.12
CA PHE A 46 -0.60 2.86 0.47
C PHE A 46 -1.54 1.74 0.02
N TYR A 47 -2.32 1.20 0.94
CA TYR A 47 -3.32 0.17 0.70
C TYR A 47 -4.73 0.73 0.95
N ALA A 48 -5.53 0.80 -0.11
CA ALA A 48 -6.92 1.21 -0.10
C ALA A 48 -7.86 0.00 -0.17
N PRO A 49 -8.93 -0.06 0.64
CA PRO A 49 -9.94 -1.11 0.53
C PRO A 49 -10.83 -0.89 -0.70
N LYS A 50 -11.60 -1.92 -1.07
CA LYS A 50 -12.63 -1.83 -2.11
C LYS A 50 -13.54 -0.61 -1.88
N GLY A 51 -13.78 0.16 -2.94
CA GLY A 51 -14.68 1.33 -2.92
C GLY A 51 -14.00 2.64 -2.50
N VAL A 52 -12.72 2.61 -2.15
CA VAL A 52 -11.89 3.82 -2.02
C VAL A 52 -11.21 4.08 -3.36
N ASP A 53 -11.48 5.25 -3.94
CA ASP A 53 -10.80 5.69 -5.15
C ASP A 53 -9.42 6.28 -4.80
N VAL A 54 -8.42 5.97 -5.63
CA VAL A 54 -7.04 6.40 -5.44
C VAL A 54 -6.55 7.07 -6.71
N THR A 55 -6.42 8.38 -6.66
CA THR A 55 -5.93 9.20 -7.77
C THR A 55 -4.49 9.62 -7.52
N GLU A 56 -3.62 9.35 -8.49
CA GLU A 56 -2.26 9.90 -8.49
C GLU A 56 -2.33 11.34 -9.01
N THR A 57 -1.87 12.30 -8.22
CA THR A 57 -1.66 13.67 -8.68
C THR A 57 -0.18 13.83 -8.96
N MET A 58 0.18 14.10 -10.21
CA MET A 58 1.54 14.54 -10.51
C MET A 58 1.73 15.90 -9.86
N ALA A 59 2.75 16.02 -9.01
CA ALA A 59 3.19 17.34 -8.57
C ALA A 59 3.49 18.16 -9.83
N ALA A 60 2.80 19.28 -9.99
CA ALA A 60 3.09 20.21 -11.08
C ALA A 60 4.60 20.52 -11.01
N ALA A 61 5.31 20.31 -12.13
CA ALA A 61 6.71 20.72 -12.22
C ALA A 61 6.73 22.24 -12.01
N ILE A 62 7.30 22.66 -10.88
CA ILE A 62 7.51 24.08 -10.53
C ILE A 62 8.78 24.55 -11.21
#